data_AF-A0A9N7QZZ1-F1
#
_entry.id   AF-A0A9N7QZZ1-F1
#
_cell.length_a   1.000
_cell.length_b   1.000
_cell.length_c   1.000
_cell.angle_alpha   90.00
_cell.angle_beta   90.00
_cell.angle_gamma   90.00
#
_symmetry.space_group_name_H-M   'P 1'
#
loop_
_entity.id
_entity.type
_entity.pdbx_description
1 polymer ?
#
loop_
_entity_poly.entity_id
_entity_poly.type
_entity_poly.pdbx_seq_one_letter_code
_entity_poly.pdbx_strand_id
1 'polypeptide(L)'
;MLAALEKNPTSFYADTTPQVVGGSPDSVAVEEYKRTLNMERPDITLNRGRFIFSYDLRPYLCQIIVPCHIIQSSKDAIVSVEVGEYIHRSLGGRSVLELIPTEGHLPNATSQLPGAHKPGAAPPHTPGHLVILGLV
;
A
#
# COMPACT_ATOMS: atom_id res chain seq x y z
N MET A 1 -4.70 14.11 -5.42
CA MET A 1 -4.58 12.86 -6.19
C MET A 1 -5.83 12.57 -7.02
N LEU A 2 -7.03 12.51 -6.43
CA LEU A 2 -8.26 12.22 -7.18
C LEU A 2 -8.51 13.13 -8.40
N ALA A 3 -8.39 14.45 -8.26
CA ALA A 3 -8.59 15.38 -9.38
C ALA A 3 -7.60 15.15 -10.55
N ALA A 4 -6.38 14.69 -10.26
CA ALA A 4 -5.39 14.36 -11.29
C ALA A 4 -5.76 13.03 -11.99
N LEU A 5 -6.19 12.02 -11.21
CA LEU A 5 -6.69 10.76 -11.75
C LEU A 5 -7.93 10.97 -12.64
N GLU A 6 -8.88 11.83 -12.23
CA GLU A 6 -10.08 12.15 -13.02
C GLU A 6 -9.77 12.91 -14.31
N LYS A 7 -8.74 13.76 -14.29
CA LYS A 7 -8.31 14.52 -15.48
C LYS A 7 -7.69 13.61 -16.54
N ASN A 8 -6.79 12.70 -16.13
CA ASN A 8 -6.15 11.76 -17.05
C ASN A 8 -5.58 10.54 -16.28
N PRO A 9 -6.29 9.39 -16.29
CA PRO A 9 -5.84 8.19 -15.61
C PRO A 9 -4.48 7.67 -16.08
N THR A 10 -4.23 7.72 -17.40
CA THR A 10 -2.97 7.24 -17.99
C THR A 10 -1.78 8.06 -17.54
N SER A 11 -1.88 9.39 -17.58
CA SER A 11 -0.82 10.29 -17.09
C SER A 11 -0.62 10.11 -15.59
N PHE A 12 -1.72 10.07 -14.83
CA PHE A 12 -1.65 9.87 -13.38
C PHE A 12 -0.86 8.61 -13.04
N TYR A 13 -1.17 7.48 -13.69
CA TYR A 13 -0.44 6.24 -13.45
C TYR A 13 1.01 6.27 -13.92
N ALA A 14 1.31 6.88 -15.07
CA ALA A 14 2.69 7.04 -15.51
C ALA A 14 3.52 7.81 -14.46
N ASP A 15 2.94 8.86 -13.87
CA ASP A 15 3.60 9.73 -12.91
C ASP A 15 3.73 9.09 -11.52
N THR A 16 2.72 8.32 -11.07
CA THR A 16 2.70 7.74 -9.71
C THR A 16 3.33 6.36 -9.60
N THR A 17 3.39 5.59 -10.70
CA THR A 17 3.86 4.19 -10.69
C THR A 17 5.25 4.02 -10.05
N PRO A 18 6.28 4.82 -10.39
CA PRO A 18 7.59 4.69 -9.76
C PRO A 18 7.55 4.91 -8.23
N GLN A 19 6.67 5.81 -7.76
CA GLN A 19 6.52 6.12 -6.34
C GLN A 19 5.80 5.01 -5.58
N VAL A 20 4.79 4.40 -6.21
CA VAL A 20 4.03 3.26 -5.65
C VAL A 20 4.91 2.02 -5.58
N VAL A 21 5.72 1.75 -6.60
CA VAL A 21 6.57 0.56 -6.66
C VAL A 21 7.83 0.72 -5.82
N GLY A 22 8.41 1.93 -5.78
CA GLY A 22 9.70 2.18 -5.14
C GLY A 22 10.89 1.67 -5.94
N GLY A 23 12.10 2.08 -5.55
CA GLY A 23 13.34 1.66 -6.21
C GLY A 23 13.56 2.31 -7.57
N SER A 24 14.21 1.61 -8.49
CA SER A 24 14.56 2.17 -9.81
C SER A 24 13.31 2.36 -10.69
N PRO A 25 13.11 3.55 -11.29
CA PRO A 25 12.04 3.80 -12.26
C PRO A 25 12.08 2.89 -13.50
N ASP A 26 13.25 2.32 -13.80
CA ASP A 26 13.46 1.42 -14.95
C ASP A 26 13.42 -0.07 -14.55
N SER A 27 12.98 -0.37 -13.32
CA SER A 27 12.91 -1.76 -12.86
C SER A 27 11.80 -2.54 -13.55
N VAL A 28 12.00 -3.86 -13.69
CA VAL A 28 10.99 -4.79 -14.20
C VAL A 28 9.69 -4.71 -13.39
N ALA A 29 9.77 -4.43 -12.09
CA ALA A 29 8.61 -4.24 -11.23
C ALA A 29 7.77 -3.02 -11.62
N VAL A 30 8.42 -1.90 -11.98
CA VAL A 30 7.74 -0.69 -12.45
C VAL A 30 7.04 -0.96 -13.78
N GLU A 31 7.72 -1.62 -14.71
CA GLU A 31 7.14 -1.96 -16.02
C GLU A 31 5.95 -2.93 -15.91
N GLU A 32 6.07 -3.94 -15.05
CA GLU A 32 5.00 -4.92 -14.83
C GLU A 32 3.78 -4.28 -14.12
N TYR A 33 4.03 -3.35 -13.21
CA TYR A 33 2.96 -2.58 -12.57
C TYR A 33 2.23 -1.68 -13.59
N LYS A 34 2.96 -0.95 -14.44
CA LYS A 34 2.37 -0.16 -15.55
C LYS A 34 1.54 -1.05 -16.48
N ARG A 35 2.06 -2.22 -16.85
CA ARG A 35 1.35 -3.19 -17.71
C ARG A 35 -0.01 -3.57 -17.09
N THR A 36 -0.03 -3.85 -15.79
CA THR A 36 -1.26 -4.23 -15.06
C THR A 36 -2.26 -3.08 -15.00
N LEU A 37 -1.79 -1.86 -14.70
CA LEU A 37 -2.65 -0.67 -14.66
C LEU A 37 -3.29 -0.36 -16.02
N ASN A 38 -2.54 -0.54 -17.11
CA ASN A 38 -3.04 -0.32 -18.47
C ASN A 38 -4.05 -1.39 -18.93
N MET A 39 -4.18 -2.52 -18.23
CA MET A 39 -5.20 -3.53 -18.52
C MET A 39 -6.56 -3.19 -17.90
N GLU A 40 -6.62 -2.23 -17.00
CA GLU A 40 -7.86 -1.86 -16.34
C GLU A 40 -8.71 -0.94 -17.21
N ARG A 41 -10.03 -1.15 -17.17
CA ARG A 41 -10.97 -0.25 -17.83
C ARG A 41 -11.01 1.10 -17.11
N PRO A 42 -10.97 2.24 -17.84
CA PRO A 42 -10.95 3.57 -17.23
C PRO A 42 -12.12 3.87 -16.28
N ASP A 43 -13.31 3.35 -16.55
CA ASP A 43 -14.49 3.55 -15.69
C ASP A 43 -14.32 2.87 -14.33
N ILE A 44 -13.74 1.67 -14.31
CA ILE A 44 -13.45 0.93 -13.08
C ILE A 44 -12.34 1.64 -12.30
N THR A 45 -11.28 2.06 -12.99
CA THR A 45 -10.17 2.82 -12.42
C THR A 45 -10.66 4.08 -11.70
N LEU A 46 -11.49 4.89 -12.36
CA LEU A 46 -12.02 6.14 -11.81
C LEU A 46 -12.92 5.87 -10.62
N ASN A 47 -13.79 4.86 -10.71
CA ASN A 47 -14.67 4.49 -9.60
C ASN A 47 -13.87 4.04 -8.37
N ARG A 48 -12.85 3.19 -8.56
CA ARG A 48 -11.95 2.76 -7.48
C ARG A 48 -11.18 3.94 -6.90
N GLY A 49 -10.65 4.82 -7.74
CA GLY A 49 -9.91 6.00 -7.29
C GLY A 49 -10.76 6.94 -6.44
N ARG A 50 -12.02 7.19 -6.83
CA ARG A 50 -12.97 7.96 -6.01
C ARG A 50 -13.17 7.33 -4.64
N PHE A 51 -13.34 6.01 -4.61
CA PHE A 51 -13.48 5.28 -3.37
C PHE A 51 -12.22 5.43 -2.50
N ILE A 52 -11.05 5.03 -2.99
CA ILE A 52 -9.79 5.09 -2.23
C ILE A 52 -9.51 6.49 -1.70
N PHE A 53 -9.60 7.53 -2.54
CA PHE A 53 -9.22 8.89 -2.15
C PHE A 53 -10.29 9.64 -1.34
N SER A 54 -11.50 9.10 -1.19
CA SER A 54 -12.59 9.77 -0.46
C SER A 54 -13.05 9.00 0.77
N TYR A 55 -12.61 7.75 0.95
CA TYR A 55 -13.08 6.89 2.03
C TYR A 55 -12.29 7.16 3.31
N ASP A 56 -13.01 7.52 4.39
CA ASP A 56 -12.40 7.81 5.69
C ASP A 56 -12.80 6.76 6.72
N LEU A 57 -11.85 5.89 7.07
CA LEU A 57 -12.03 4.82 8.04
C LEU A 57 -11.60 5.19 9.46
N ARG A 58 -11.03 6.38 9.69
CA ARG A 58 -10.50 6.79 11.00
C ARG A 58 -11.53 6.70 12.13
N PRO A 59 -12.81 7.11 11.95
CA PRO A 59 -13.81 7.01 13.01
C PRO A 59 -14.15 5.59 13.47
N TYR A 60 -13.79 4.57 12.67
CA TYR A 60 -14.14 3.18 12.91
C TYR A 60 -13.00 2.37 13.54
N LEU A 61 -11.77 2.89 13.58
CA LEU A 61 -10.60 2.14 14.07
C LEU A 61 -10.77 1.65 15.52
N CYS A 62 -11.40 2.45 16.38
CA CYS A 62 -11.64 2.09 17.78
C CYS A 62 -12.62 0.91 17.95
N GLN A 63 -13.40 0.59 16.92
CA GLN A 63 -14.35 -0.53 16.93
C GLN A 63 -13.68 -1.87 16.57
N ILE A 64 -12.45 -1.82 16.03
CA ILE A 64 -11.68 -3.01 15.65
C ILE A 64 -11.02 -3.58 16.91
N ILE A 65 -11.67 -4.59 17.50
CA ILE A 65 -11.19 -5.27 18.73
C ILE A 65 -10.39 -6.55 18.45
N VAL A 66 -10.37 -7.02 17.20
CA VAL A 66 -9.59 -8.19 16.80
C VAL A 66 -8.09 -7.87 16.87
N PRO A 67 -7.22 -8.80 17.30
CA PRO A 67 -5.78 -8.58 17.26
C PRO A 67 -5.30 -8.25 15.84
N CYS A 68 -4.56 -7.15 15.68
CA CYS A 68 -4.08 -6.69 14.39
C CYS A 68 -2.55 -6.72 14.29
N HIS A 69 -2.03 -7.12 13.13
CA HIS A 69 -0.63 -6.95 12.79
C HIS A 69 -0.53 -5.99 11.60
N ILE A 70 0.04 -4.82 11.83
CA ILE A 70 0.20 -3.75 10.84
C ILE A 70 1.59 -3.89 10.25
N ILE A 71 1.68 -4.18 8.95
CA ILE A 71 2.95 -4.38 8.26
C ILE A 71 3.09 -3.29 7.21
N GLN A 72 4.16 -2.51 7.31
CA GLN A 72 4.39 -1.35 6.44
C GLN A 72 5.84 -1.26 5.99
N SER A 73 6.06 -0.87 4.73
CA SER A 73 7.38 -0.50 4.23
C SER A 73 7.92 0.72 4.97
N SER A 74 9.16 0.64 5.47
CA SER A 74 9.85 1.77 6.09
C SER A 74 10.04 2.98 5.16
N LYS A 75 9.98 2.78 3.83
CA LYS A 75 10.05 3.82 2.81
C LYS A 75 8.88 3.70 1.83
N ASP A 76 7.71 4.20 2.19
CA ASP A 76 6.55 4.29 1.32
C ASP A 76 6.26 5.77 1.00
N ALA A 77 6.26 6.12 -0.30
CA ALA A 77 6.03 7.48 -0.77
C ALA A 77 4.54 7.89 -0.74
N ILE A 78 3.64 6.92 -0.59
CA ILE A 78 2.19 7.10 -0.56
C ILE A 78 1.69 7.17 0.89
N VAL A 79 2.24 6.33 1.76
CA VAL A 79 1.80 6.20 3.16
C VAL A 79 2.98 6.39 4.11
N SER A 80 2.99 7.49 4.86
CA SER A 80 4.07 7.77 5.81
C SER A 80 4.03 6.83 7.02
N VAL A 81 5.16 6.68 7.72
CA VAL A 81 5.26 5.80 8.91
C VAL A 81 4.28 6.22 10.02
N GLU A 82 4.03 7.52 10.15
CA GLU A 82 3.11 8.09 11.14
C GLU A 82 1.67 7.57 10.94
N VAL A 83 1.29 7.16 9.73
CA VAL A 83 -0.02 6.55 9.47
C VAL A 83 -0.11 5.17 10.11
N GLY A 84 0.91 4.33 9.95
CA GLY A 84 0.99 3.03 10.63
C GLY A 84 0.95 3.17 12.14
N GLU A 85 1.66 4.16 12.69
CA GLU A 85 1.61 4.47 14.11
C GLU A 85 0.24 4.98 14.56
N TYR A 86 -0.41 5.83 13.76
CA TYR A 86 -1.74 6.33 14.05
C TYR A 86 -2.75 5.18 14.12
N ILE A 87 -2.71 4.24 13.16
CA ILE A 87 -3.57 3.05 13.17
C ILE A 87 -3.29 2.22 14.42
N HIS A 88 -2.02 1.92 14.70
CA HIS A 88 -1.62 1.16 15.90
C HIS A 88 -2.19 1.76 17.20
N ARG A 89 -2.13 3.08 17.35
CA ARG A 89 -2.68 3.80 18.52
C ARG A 89 -4.20 3.92 18.54
N SER A 90 -4.86 3.86 17.38
CA SER A 90 -6.30 4.13 17.26
C SER A 90 -7.17 2.87 17.28
N LEU A 91 -6.57 1.69 17.13
CA LEU A 91 -7.28 0.41 17.21
C LEU A 91 -7.81 0.16 18.63
N GLY A 92 -9.04 -0.40 18.74
CA GLY A 92 -9.63 -0.77 20.03
C GLY A 92 -9.07 -2.07 20.62
N GLY A 93 -8.51 -2.94 19.76
CA GLY A 93 -7.89 -4.20 20.12
C GLY A 93 -6.37 -4.12 20.25
N ARG A 94 -5.76 -5.24 20.64
CA ARG A 94 -4.29 -5.37 20.64
C ARG A 94 -3.76 -5.25 19.23
N SER A 95 -2.63 -4.56 19.05
CA SER A 95 -1.97 -4.50 17.77
C SER A 95 -0.45 -4.48 17.89
N VAL A 96 0.22 -4.83 16.79
CA VAL A 96 1.66 -4.71 16.59
C VAL A 96 1.89 -3.95 15.29
N LEU A 97 2.86 -3.03 15.29
CA LEU A 97 3.35 -2.38 14.08
C LEU A 97 4.74 -2.92 13.75
N GLU A 98 4.89 -3.47 12.55
CA GLU A 98 6.15 -3.95 12.00
C GLU A 98 6.53 -3.12 10.76
N LEU A 99 7.63 -2.38 10.88
CA LEU A 99 8.23 -1.68 9.76
C LEU A 99 9.27 -2.59 9.11
N ILE A 100 9.01 -3.00 7.87
CA ILE A 100 9.94 -3.81 7.08
C ILE A 100 10.92 -2.90 6.32
N PRO A 101 12.21 -3.25 6.21
CA PRO A 101 13.24 -2.44 5.55
C PRO A 101 13.13 -2.51 4.02
N THR A 102 11.95 -2.19 3.49
CA THR A 102 11.61 -2.18 2.07
C THR A 102 11.20 -0.78 1.62
N GLU A 103 11.28 -0.57 0.31
CA GLU A 103 10.83 0.64 -0.36
C GLU A 103 9.64 0.33 -1.26
N GLY A 104 8.69 1.25 -1.32
CA GLY A 104 7.46 1.14 -2.11
C GLY A 104 6.24 0.68 -1.31
N HIS A 105 5.09 0.94 -1.87
CA HIS A 105 3.75 0.65 -1.33
C HIS A 105 3.31 -0.80 -1.50
N LEU A 106 3.95 -1.53 -2.42
CA LEU A 106 3.62 -2.92 -2.77
C LEU A 106 4.76 -3.89 -2.41
N PRO A 107 5.23 -3.94 -1.14
CA PRO A 107 6.43 -4.69 -0.77
C PRO A 107 6.30 -6.19 -1.05
N ASN A 108 5.08 -6.74 -1.05
CA ASN A 108 4.82 -8.14 -1.35
C ASN A 108 4.97 -8.49 -2.84
N ALA A 109 4.63 -7.57 -3.74
CA ALA A 109 4.71 -7.77 -5.18
C ALA A 109 6.10 -7.46 -5.73
N THR A 110 6.77 -6.44 -5.18
CA THR A 110 8.06 -5.96 -5.69
C THR A 110 9.22 -6.81 -5.19
N SER A 111 9.17 -7.30 -3.94
CA SER A 111 10.24 -8.13 -3.35
C SER A 111 10.42 -9.52 -4.00
N GLN A 112 9.44 -9.98 -4.78
CA GLN A 112 9.47 -11.28 -5.46
C GLN A 112 10.09 -11.21 -6.86
N LEU A 113 10.35 -10.01 -7.40
CA LEU A 113 10.87 -9.81 -8.75
C LEU A 113 12.41 -9.71 -8.76
N PRO A 114 13.08 -10.15 -9.85
CA PRO A 114 14.54 -10.11 -9.95
C PRO A 114 15.07 -8.68 -9.80
N GLY A 115 15.96 -8.44 -8.83
CA GLY A 115 16.58 -7.13 -8.56
C GLY A 115 16.01 -6.37 -7.35
N ALA A 116 14.95 -6.86 -6.71
CA ALA A 116 14.42 -6.27 -5.48
C ALA A 116 15.20 -6.73 -4.22
N HIS A 117 15.29 -5.85 -3.22
CA HIS A 117 15.85 -6.20 -1.91
C HIS A 117 14.94 -7.25 -1.25
N LYS A 118 15.48 -8.44 -0.97
CA LYS A 118 14.72 -9.50 -0.29
C LYS A 118 14.42 -9.05 1.15
N PRO A 119 13.14 -9.03 1.57
CA PRO A 119 12.82 -8.82 2.97
C PRO A 119 13.38 -9.99 3.79
N GLY A 120 13.81 -9.67 5.02
CA GLY A 120 14.11 -10.69 6.03
C GLY A 120 12.90 -11.60 6.26
N ALA A 121 13.14 -12.83 6.70
CA ALA A 121 12.10 -13.84 6.88
C ALA A 121 10.92 -13.31 7.72
N ALA A 122 9.71 -13.39 7.17
CA ALA A 122 8.50 -13.00 7.89
C ALA A 122 8.30 -13.90 9.12
N PRO A 123 7.92 -13.34 10.27
CA PRO A 123 7.60 -14.15 11.46
C PRO A 123 6.37 -15.04 11.19
N PRO A 124 6.24 -16.16 11.93
CA PRO A 124 5.14 -17.10 11.73
C PRO A 124 3.79 -16.42 11.96
N HIS A 125 2.89 -16.53 10.97
CA HIS A 125 1.50 -16.09 11.08
C HIS A 125 0.82 -16.82 12.24
N THR A 126 0.38 -16.09 13.26
CA THR A 126 -0.47 -16.64 14.32
C THR A 126 -1.93 -16.61 13.83
N PRO A 127 -2.63 -17.76 13.81
CA PRO A 127 -4.03 -17.82 13.39
C PRO A 127 -4.89 -16.82 14.20
N GLY A 128 -5.71 -16.04 13.51
CA GLY A 128 -6.65 -15.08 14.14
C GLY A 128 -6.19 -13.62 14.20
N HIS A 129 -5.10 -13.24 13.53
CA HIS A 129 -4.67 -11.83 13.41
C HIS A 129 -5.13 -11.22 12.08
N LEU A 130 -5.72 -10.02 12.12
CA LEU A 130 -5.96 -9.22 10.93
C LEU A 130 -4.64 -8.58 10.48
N VAL A 131 -4.22 -8.87 9.25
CA VAL A 131 -3.06 -8.21 8.64
C VAL A 131 -3.54 -6.96 7.92
N ILE A 132 -3.12 -5.78 8.39
CA ILE A 132 -3.36 -4.51 7.71
C ILE A 132 -2.10 -4.22 6.90
N LEU A 133 -2.12 -4.59 5.62
CA LEU A 133 -1.18 -4.09 4.61
C LEU A 133 -1.64 -2.69 4.22
N GLY A 134 -0.70 -1.75 4.10
CA GLY A 134 -0.93 -0.30 4.02
C GLY A 134 -1.74 0.24 2.83
N LEU A 135 -2.79 -0.43 2.35
CA LEU A 135 -3.87 0.24 1.64
C LEU A 135 -4.67 1.05 2.66
N VAL A 136 -4.45 2.36 2.69
CA VAL A 136 -5.39 3.34 3.24
C VAL A 136 -6.03 4.06 2.07
#